data_AF-A0A395QZ86-F1
#
_entry.id   AF-A0A395QZ86-F1
#
_cell.length_a   1.000
_cell.length_b   1.000
_cell.length_c   1.000
_cell.angle_alpha   90.00
_cell.angle_beta   90.00
_cell.angle_gamma   90.00
#
_symmetry.space_group_name_H-M   'P 1'
#
loop_
_entity.id
_entity.type
_entity.pdbx_description
1 polymer ?
#
loop_
_entity_poly.entity_id
_entity_poly.type
_entity_poly.pdbx_seq_one_letter_code
_entity_poly.pdbx_strand_id
1 'polypeptide(L)'
;MHLKRILVLPLLLIAALAHADPLRLQALHEFRSEGFEAGTYLLIDNNLYERVREPGNREIYNTSLRRMDALLRQMNNPGDLRPLYNDLVALIRELENMPEDQAHYSLATVNRIMMAHGKLENAAAELYNTEAADAPEDLLALHRQSIETHRILLLYQNNMFSSVGVYFLPSKEGIFDELDARIHAGSGELKRLLPEHEATFEQLDKQYSFIQPRLINHHADWVPTIAAFYLSKNTQTLDELSREKANLAEANAGTP
;
A
#
# COMPACT_ATOMS: atom_id res chain seq x y z
N MET A 1 18.01 -41.76 -30.12
CA MET A 1 17.22 -41.43 -28.90
C MET A 1 17.96 -40.61 -27.83
N HIS A 2 19.20 -40.15 -28.05
CA HIS A 2 19.96 -39.40 -27.03
C HIS A 2 19.89 -37.87 -27.13
N LEU A 3 19.50 -37.32 -28.29
CA LEU A 3 19.44 -35.86 -28.51
C LEU A 3 18.33 -35.17 -27.69
N LYS A 4 17.20 -35.87 -27.45
CA LYS A 4 16.10 -35.36 -26.61
C LYS A 4 16.43 -35.29 -25.12
N ARG A 5 17.39 -36.09 -24.63
CA ARG A 5 17.79 -36.08 -23.20
C ARG A 5 18.85 -35.02 -22.90
N ILE A 6 19.68 -34.65 -23.89
CA ILE A 6 20.71 -33.61 -23.74
C ILE A 6 20.11 -32.20 -23.67
N LEU A 7 18.93 -31.98 -24.26
CA LEU A 7 18.25 -30.67 -24.25
C LEU A 7 17.45 -30.39 -22.97
N VAL A 8 17.13 -31.40 -22.16
CA VAL A 8 16.35 -31.25 -20.91
C VAL A 8 17.24 -30.77 -19.75
N LEU A 9 18.52 -31.15 -19.75
CA LEU A 9 19.48 -30.74 -18.72
C LEU A 9 19.76 -29.22 -18.68
N PRO A 10 20.00 -28.52 -19.81
CA PRO A 10 20.17 -27.07 -19.79
C PRO A 10 18.85 -26.33 -19.48
N LEU A 11 17.69 -26.89 -19.85
CA LEU A 11 16.39 -26.28 -19.51
C LEU A 11 16.08 -26.33 -18.01
N LEU A 12 16.47 -27.42 -17.33
CA LEU A 12 16.36 -27.54 -15.87
C LEU A 12 17.34 -26.63 -15.12
N LEU A 13 18.51 -26.36 -15.69
CA LEU A 13 19.49 -25.41 -15.12
C LEU A 13 19.05 -23.95 -15.28
N ILE A 14 18.29 -23.61 -16.33
CA ILE A 14 17.70 -22.27 -16.50
C ILE A 14 16.50 -22.07 -15.56
N ALA A 15 15.72 -23.12 -15.28
CA ALA A 15 14.63 -23.04 -14.30
C ALA A 15 15.12 -22.76 -12.86
N ALA A 16 16.35 -23.19 -12.52
CA ALA A 16 16.98 -22.90 -11.24
C ALA A 16 17.49 -21.44 -11.12
N LEU A 17 17.40 -20.64 -12.18
CA LEU A 17 17.75 -19.21 -12.18
C LEU A 17 16.52 -18.30 -12.11
N ALA A 18 15.30 -18.85 -12.02
CA ALA A 18 14.10 -18.08 -11.73
C ALA A 18 14.06 -17.72 -10.22
N HIS A 19 15.00 -16.87 -9.79
CA HIS A 19 14.93 -16.23 -8.48
C HIS A 19 13.90 -15.11 -8.54
N ALA A 20 13.15 -14.89 -7.45
CA ALA A 20 12.31 -13.71 -7.31
C ALA A 20 13.20 -12.46 -7.44
N ASP A 21 12.85 -11.56 -8.36
CA ASP A 21 13.53 -10.26 -8.56
C ASP A 21 13.14 -9.34 -7.39
N PRO A 22 14.03 -9.12 -6.40
CA PRO A 22 13.67 -8.38 -5.18
C PRO A 22 13.37 -6.92 -5.48
N LEU A 23 14.02 -6.34 -6.49
CA LEU A 23 13.79 -4.95 -6.91
C LEU A 23 12.44 -4.79 -7.59
N ARG A 24 12.03 -5.76 -8.42
CA ARG A 24 10.71 -5.77 -9.02
C ARG A 24 9.62 -5.94 -7.96
N LEU A 25 9.80 -6.86 -7.01
CA LEU A 25 8.86 -7.06 -5.91
C LEU A 25 8.75 -5.81 -5.02
N GLN A 26 9.87 -5.14 -4.74
CA GLN A 26 9.90 -3.85 -4.04
C GLN A 26 9.14 -2.77 -4.82
N ALA A 27 9.35 -2.64 -6.13
CA ALA A 27 8.64 -1.66 -6.95
C ALA A 27 7.11 -1.91 -6.96
N LEU A 28 6.69 -3.17 -6.92
CA LEU A 28 5.28 -3.54 -6.82
C LEU A 28 4.70 -3.25 -5.43
N HIS A 29 5.47 -3.46 -4.36
CA HIS A 29 5.09 -3.04 -3.01
C HIS A 29 4.92 -1.53 -2.91
N GLU A 30 5.89 -0.75 -3.41
CA GLU A 30 5.81 0.71 -3.43
C GLU A 30 4.62 1.22 -4.25
N PHE A 31 4.31 0.55 -5.37
CA PHE A 31 3.14 0.90 -6.17
C PHE A 31 1.84 0.77 -5.37
N ARG A 32 1.72 -0.27 -4.54
CA ARG A 32 0.59 -0.49 -3.65
C ARG A 32 0.56 0.54 -2.51
N SER A 33 1.70 0.76 -1.85
CA SER A 33 1.87 1.76 -0.79
C SER A 33 1.43 3.16 -1.24
N GLU A 34 1.90 3.61 -2.42
CA GLU A 34 1.51 4.90 -3.00
C GLU A 34 0.02 4.94 -3.40
N GLY A 35 -0.56 3.79 -3.78
CA GLY A 35 -2.01 3.68 -4.00
C GLY A 35 -2.82 3.99 -2.74
N PHE A 36 -2.42 3.39 -1.62
CA PHE A 36 -3.06 3.65 -0.32
C PHE A 36 -2.83 5.08 0.17
N GLU A 37 -1.63 5.65 0.00
CA GLU A 37 -1.34 7.05 0.33
C GLU A 37 -2.25 7.98 -0.50
N ALA A 38 -2.36 7.74 -1.81
CA ALA A 38 -3.23 8.51 -2.69
C ALA A 38 -4.71 8.43 -2.27
N GLY A 39 -5.21 7.22 -1.98
CA GLY A 39 -6.59 7.03 -1.50
C GLY A 39 -6.84 7.72 -0.16
N THR A 40 -5.89 7.65 0.77
CA THR A 40 -6.00 8.24 2.11
C THR A 40 -6.12 9.75 2.02
N TYR A 41 -5.18 10.42 1.35
CA TYR A 41 -5.18 11.88 1.26
C TYR A 41 -6.27 12.43 0.36
N LEU A 42 -6.77 11.64 -0.61
CA LEU A 42 -7.96 12.00 -1.37
C LEU A 42 -9.21 12.03 -0.49
N LEU A 43 -9.38 11.07 0.42
CA LEU A 43 -10.49 11.10 1.38
C LEU A 43 -10.36 12.29 2.33
N ILE A 44 -9.16 12.59 2.83
CA ILE A 44 -8.94 13.75 3.70
C ILE A 44 -9.27 15.06 2.95
N ASP A 45 -8.78 15.26 1.72
CA ASP A 45 -9.06 16.47 0.91
C ASP A 45 -10.55 16.69 0.59
N ASN A 46 -11.34 15.60 0.60
CA ASN A 46 -12.77 15.60 0.26
C ASN A 46 -13.67 15.35 1.46
N ASN A 47 -13.12 15.43 2.67
CA ASN A 47 -13.87 15.36 3.90
C ASN A 47 -14.75 16.60 4.08
N LEU A 48 -16.07 16.40 4.03
CA LEU A 48 -17.05 17.48 4.18
C LEU A 48 -17.20 17.99 5.62
N TYR A 49 -16.67 17.27 6.61
CA TYR A 49 -16.70 17.68 8.02
C TYR A 49 -15.54 18.61 8.40
N GLU A 50 -14.48 18.65 7.60
CA GLU A 50 -13.42 19.64 7.74
C GLU A 50 -13.85 20.97 7.12
N ARG A 51 -13.88 22.01 7.94
CA ARG A 51 -14.29 23.36 7.50
C ARG A 51 -13.23 24.07 6.67
N VAL A 52 -11.98 23.61 6.71
CA VAL A 52 -10.84 24.20 6.00
C VAL A 52 -10.15 23.08 5.25
N ARG A 53 -10.17 23.14 3.91
CA ARG A 53 -9.36 22.25 3.09
C ARG A 53 -7.90 22.68 3.17
N GLU A 54 -7.02 21.78 3.58
CA GLU A 54 -5.58 22.02 3.54
C GLU A 54 -5.04 21.69 2.14
N PRO A 55 -4.49 22.67 1.39
CA PRO A 55 -3.99 22.42 0.03
C PRO A 55 -2.91 21.33 -0.05
N GLY A 56 -2.20 21.08 1.06
CA GLY A 56 -1.18 20.04 1.15
C GLY A 56 -1.71 18.63 0.88
N ASN A 57 -2.96 18.32 1.26
CA ASN A 57 -3.54 16.99 1.04
C ASN A 57 -3.65 16.67 -0.46
N ARG A 58 -4.08 17.66 -1.25
CA ARG A 58 -4.14 17.54 -2.71
C ARG A 58 -2.78 17.36 -3.36
N GLU A 59 -1.77 18.05 -2.86
CA GLU A 59 -0.40 17.90 -3.34
C GLU A 59 0.18 16.52 -3.04
N ILE A 60 -0.12 15.97 -1.85
CA ILE A 60 0.34 14.64 -1.42
C ILE A 60 -0.25 13.56 -2.33
N TYR A 61 -1.57 13.44 -2.46
CA TYR A 61 -2.14 12.36 -3.28
C TYR A 61 -1.73 12.48 -4.76
N ASN A 62 -1.56 13.71 -5.29
CA ASN A 62 -1.09 13.90 -6.66
C ASN A 62 0.37 13.50 -6.84
N THR A 63 1.19 13.67 -5.82
CA THR A 63 2.57 13.18 -5.81
C THR A 63 2.60 11.66 -5.81
N SER A 64 1.77 11.01 -5.00
CA SER A 64 1.63 9.55 -4.99
C SER A 64 1.20 8.99 -6.35
N LEU A 65 0.20 9.59 -7.01
CA LEU A 65 -0.20 9.18 -8.37
C LEU A 65 0.97 9.29 -9.37
N ARG A 66 1.78 10.35 -9.31
CA ARG A 66 2.97 10.46 -10.18
C ARG A 66 4.01 9.37 -9.90
N ARG A 67 4.21 9.01 -8.64
CA ARG A 67 5.11 7.91 -8.25
C ARG A 67 4.58 6.56 -8.73
N MET A 68 3.28 6.31 -8.59
CA MET A 68 2.62 5.12 -9.15
C MET A 68 2.83 5.01 -10.67
N ASP A 69 2.68 6.10 -11.43
CA ASP A 69 2.95 6.10 -12.88
C ASP A 69 4.40 5.76 -13.21
N ALA A 70 5.36 6.33 -12.47
CA ALA A 70 6.78 6.04 -12.63
C ALA A 70 7.09 4.55 -12.35
N LEU A 71 6.55 4.00 -11.27
CA LEU A 71 6.70 2.59 -10.89
C LEU A 71 6.09 1.64 -11.93
N LEU A 72 4.91 1.98 -12.49
CA LEU A 72 4.33 1.21 -13.59
C LEU A 72 5.23 1.19 -14.83
N ARG A 73 5.86 2.32 -15.17
CA ARG A 73 6.81 2.37 -16.30
C ARG A 73 8.07 1.55 -16.00
N GLN A 74 8.59 1.64 -14.77
CA GLN A 74 9.74 0.86 -14.31
C GLN A 74 9.49 -0.64 -14.40
N MET A 75 8.31 -1.10 -13.98
CA MET A 75 7.90 -2.51 -14.07
C MET A 75 7.44 -2.95 -15.47
N ASN A 76 7.54 -2.06 -16.48
CA ASN A 76 7.07 -2.28 -17.84
C ASN A 76 5.57 -2.62 -17.96
N ASN A 77 4.73 -1.95 -17.16
CA ASN A 77 3.27 -2.03 -17.18
C ASN A 77 2.72 -3.46 -17.01
N PRO A 78 2.98 -4.12 -15.87
CA PRO A 78 2.63 -5.52 -15.71
C PRO A 78 1.11 -5.74 -15.64
N GLY A 79 0.64 -6.79 -16.31
CA GLY A 79 -0.76 -7.22 -16.32
C GLY A 79 -1.74 -6.10 -16.69
N ASP A 80 -2.83 -6.00 -15.93
CA ASP A 80 -3.88 -5.00 -16.12
C ASP A 80 -3.69 -3.74 -15.23
N LEU A 81 -2.52 -3.56 -14.60
CA LEU A 81 -2.34 -2.45 -13.66
C LEU A 81 -2.39 -1.08 -14.36
N ARG A 82 -1.87 -0.97 -15.58
CA ARG A 82 -1.91 0.29 -16.35
C ARG A 82 -3.34 0.77 -16.66
N PRO A 83 -4.24 -0.03 -17.26
CA PRO A 83 -5.61 0.42 -17.50
C PRO A 83 -6.36 0.74 -16.20
N LEU A 84 -6.21 -0.07 -15.15
CA LEU A 84 -6.85 0.18 -13.85
C LEU A 84 -6.36 1.49 -13.20
N TYR A 85 -5.06 1.78 -13.30
CA TYR A 85 -4.48 3.05 -12.85
C TYR A 85 -5.03 4.24 -13.65
N ASN A 86 -5.15 4.11 -14.97
CA ASN A 86 -5.70 5.18 -15.81
C ASN A 86 -7.17 5.48 -15.45
N ASP A 87 -7.97 4.45 -15.19
CA ASP A 87 -9.36 4.60 -14.76
C ASP A 87 -9.46 5.34 -13.41
N LEU A 88 -8.62 4.95 -12.44
CA LEU A 88 -8.52 5.63 -11.15
C LEU A 88 -8.18 7.12 -11.33
N VAL A 89 -7.12 7.43 -12.09
CA VAL A 89 -6.69 8.80 -12.35
C VAL A 89 -7.78 9.61 -13.05
N ALA A 90 -8.46 9.04 -14.04
CA ALA A 90 -9.53 9.73 -14.77
C ALA A 90 -10.66 10.16 -13.83
N LEU A 91 -11.08 9.30 -12.90
CA LEU A 91 -12.09 9.63 -11.89
C LEU A 91 -11.63 10.71 -10.91
N ILE A 92 -10.36 10.68 -10.51
CA ILE A 92 -9.78 11.72 -9.64
C ILE A 92 -9.77 13.07 -10.37
N ARG A 93 -9.38 13.10 -11.65
CA ARG A 93 -9.44 14.33 -12.47
C ARG A 93 -10.87 14.79 -12.71
N GLU A 94 -11.83 13.87 -12.83
CA GLU A 94 -13.26 14.22 -12.89
C GLU A 94 -13.66 14.99 -11.63
N LEU A 95 -13.31 14.47 -10.43
CA LEU A 95 -13.60 15.11 -9.15
C LEU A 95 -12.94 16.49 -9.00
N GLU A 96 -11.65 16.61 -9.33
CA GLU A 96 -10.90 17.87 -9.18
C GLU A 96 -11.42 19.01 -10.07
N ASN A 97 -12.05 18.68 -11.20
CA ASN A 97 -12.63 19.65 -12.11
C ASN A 97 -14.10 19.98 -11.78
N MET A 98 -14.68 19.39 -10.74
CA MET A 98 -16.05 19.70 -10.32
C MET A 98 -16.13 21.08 -9.66
N PRO A 99 -17.14 21.89 -10.02
CA PRO A 99 -17.49 23.11 -9.28
C PRO A 99 -17.86 22.82 -7.81
N GLU A 100 -17.54 23.76 -6.91
CA GLU A 100 -17.78 23.61 -5.45
C GLU A 100 -19.26 23.46 -5.06
N ASP A 101 -20.19 23.97 -5.89
CA ASP A 101 -21.64 23.89 -5.65
C ASP A 101 -22.22 22.48 -5.90
N GLN A 102 -21.41 21.52 -6.35
CA GLN A 102 -21.81 20.14 -6.67
C GLN A 102 -21.50 19.12 -5.55
N ALA A 103 -21.50 19.57 -4.29
CA ALA A 103 -21.13 18.74 -3.13
C ALA A 103 -21.86 17.38 -3.01
N HIS A 104 -23.09 17.22 -3.51
CA HIS A 104 -23.76 15.91 -3.51
C HIS A 104 -23.16 14.91 -4.52
N TYR A 105 -22.59 15.40 -5.63
CA TYR A 105 -21.89 14.57 -6.60
C TYR A 105 -20.51 14.15 -6.10
N SER A 106 -19.87 14.95 -5.24
CA SER A 106 -18.55 14.61 -4.71
C SER A 106 -18.55 13.27 -3.98
N LEU A 107 -19.56 12.96 -3.17
CA LEU A 107 -19.64 11.68 -2.44
C LEU A 107 -19.84 10.48 -3.39
N ALA A 108 -20.68 10.61 -4.40
CA ALA A 108 -20.87 9.56 -5.41
C ALA A 108 -19.60 9.33 -6.23
N THR A 109 -18.90 10.41 -6.60
CA THR A 109 -17.63 10.36 -7.32
C THR A 109 -16.51 9.80 -6.45
N VAL A 110 -16.41 10.21 -5.17
CA VAL A 110 -15.49 9.62 -4.19
C VAL A 110 -15.75 8.12 -4.03
N ASN A 111 -17.01 7.68 -3.99
CA ASN A 111 -17.31 6.25 -3.95
C ASN A 111 -16.85 5.51 -5.23
N ARG A 112 -17.04 6.11 -6.41
CA ARG A 112 -16.50 5.55 -7.68
C ARG A 112 -14.98 5.47 -7.66
N ILE A 113 -14.30 6.49 -7.12
CA ILE A 113 -12.84 6.51 -6.94
C ILE A 113 -12.40 5.39 -6.00
N MET A 114 -13.04 5.23 -4.84
CA MET A 114 -12.69 4.17 -3.89
C MET A 114 -12.93 2.78 -4.47
N MET A 115 -13.97 2.60 -5.30
CA MET A 115 -14.18 1.36 -6.04
C MET A 115 -13.07 1.09 -7.06
N ALA A 116 -12.64 2.11 -7.81
CA ALA A 116 -11.53 1.99 -8.76
C ALA A 116 -10.20 1.70 -8.06
N HIS A 117 -9.94 2.37 -6.93
CA HIS A 117 -8.80 2.09 -6.05
C HIS A 117 -8.81 0.64 -5.57
N GLY A 118 -9.95 0.15 -5.07
CA GLY A 118 -10.09 -1.24 -4.62
C GLY A 118 -9.80 -2.26 -5.73
N LYS A 119 -10.29 -2.02 -6.96
CA LYS A 119 -9.98 -2.87 -8.12
C LYS A 119 -8.48 -2.88 -8.43
N LEU A 120 -7.85 -1.71 -8.42
CA LEU A 120 -6.42 -1.57 -8.69
C LEU A 120 -5.58 -2.29 -7.62
N GLU A 121 -5.88 -2.07 -6.35
CA GLU A 121 -5.19 -2.70 -5.23
C GLU A 121 -5.36 -4.22 -5.23
N ASN A 122 -6.57 -4.73 -5.51
CA ASN A 122 -6.78 -6.18 -5.59
C ASN A 122 -5.94 -6.81 -6.72
N ALA A 123 -5.91 -6.19 -7.90
CA ALA A 123 -5.07 -6.67 -9.01
C ALA A 123 -3.57 -6.59 -8.68
N ALA A 124 -3.13 -5.52 -8.03
CA ALA A 124 -1.74 -5.37 -7.61
C ALA A 124 -1.35 -6.36 -6.51
N ALA A 125 -2.26 -6.65 -5.57
CA ALA A 125 -2.05 -7.64 -4.52
C ALA A 125 -2.00 -9.08 -5.07
N GLU A 126 -2.83 -9.42 -6.06
CA GLU A 126 -2.77 -10.71 -6.75
C GLU A 126 -1.44 -10.90 -7.49
N LEU A 127 -0.99 -9.87 -8.22
CA LEU A 127 0.32 -9.89 -8.86
C LEU A 127 1.44 -10.03 -7.82
N TYR A 128 1.37 -9.25 -6.73
CA TYR A 128 2.36 -9.28 -5.66
C TYR A 128 2.49 -10.68 -5.04
N ASN A 129 1.36 -11.31 -4.72
CA ASN A 129 1.36 -12.66 -4.15
C ASN A 129 1.96 -13.71 -5.10
N THR A 130 1.84 -13.50 -6.41
CA THR A 130 2.45 -14.38 -7.42
C THR A 130 3.97 -14.20 -7.47
N GLU A 131 4.45 -12.95 -7.38
CA GLU A 131 5.88 -12.62 -7.44
C GLU A 131 6.62 -12.84 -6.11
N ALA A 132 5.90 -12.90 -4.99
CA ALA A 132 6.46 -13.01 -3.64
C ALA A 132 6.92 -14.42 -3.23
N ALA A 133 6.66 -15.47 -4.02
CA ALA A 133 6.77 -16.88 -3.58
C ALA A 133 8.15 -17.27 -3.03
N ASP A 134 9.23 -16.75 -3.62
CA ASP A 134 10.63 -17.09 -3.27
C ASP A 134 11.40 -15.89 -2.68
N ALA A 135 10.68 -14.85 -2.22
CA ALA A 135 11.31 -13.65 -1.68
C ALA A 135 11.76 -13.82 -0.21
N PRO A 136 12.79 -13.07 0.24
CA PRO A 136 13.25 -13.12 1.63
C PRO A 136 12.14 -12.83 2.66
N GLU A 137 12.09 -13.63 3.74
CA GLU A 137 11.05 -13.53 4.77
C GLU A 137 11.00 -12.15 5.44
N ASP A 138 12.17 -11.54 5.68
CA ASP A 138 12.31 -10.22 6.29
C ASP A 138 11.77 -9.10 5.39
N LEU A 139 12.07 -9.15 4.08
CA LEU A 139 11.50 -8.23 3.09
C LEU A 139 9.97 -8.35 3.03
N LEU A 140 9.46 -9.59 2.99
CA LEU A 140 8.02 -9.84 2.98
C LEU A 140 7.34 -9.35 4.26
N ALA A 141 8.00 -9.48 5.42
CA ALA A 141 7.48 -8.98 6.69
C ALA A 141 7.39 -7.44 6.70
N LEU A 142 8.40 -6.73 6.16
CA LEU A 142 8.37 -5.27 6.03
C LEU A 142 7.22 -4.80 5.13
N HIS A 143 7.07 -5.41 3.96
CA HIS A 143 6.00 -5.10 3.02
C HIS A 143 4.62 -5.32 3.66
N ARG A 144 4.43 -6.46 4.34
CA ARG A 144 3.19 -6.80 5.03
C ARG A 144 2.86 -5.75 6.08
N GLN A 145 3.81 -5.39 6.94
CA GLN A 145 3.58 -4.39 8.00
C GLN A 145 3.19 -3.02 7.43
N SER A 146 3.85 -2.60 6.35
CA SER A 146 3.54 -1.34 5.66
C SER A 146 2.11 -1.36 5.10
N ILE A 147 1.73 -2.41 4.37
CA ILE A 147 0.39 -2.54 3.79
C ILE A 147 -0.71 -2.64 4.86
N GLU A 148 -0.50 -3.38 5.95
CA GLU A 148 -1.49 -3.47 7.03
C GLU A 148 -1.69 -2.11 7.74
N THR A 149 -0.61 -1.33 7.92
CA THR A 149 -0.68 0.04 8.46
C THR A 149 -1.44 0.98 7.51
N HIS A 150 -1.21 0.87 6.20
CA HIS A 150 -1.97 1.61 5.19
C HIS A 150 -3.45 1.21 5.17
N ARG A 151 -3.76 -0.08 5.28
CA ARG A 151 -5.15 -0.59 5.30
C ARG A 151 -5.94 -0.04 6.47
N ILE A 152 -5.39 -0.07 7.69
CA ILE A 152 -6.09 0.46 8.86
C ILE A 152 -6.27 1.98 8.78
N LEU A 153 -5.27 2.70 8.25
CA LEU A 153 -5.38 4.14 8.04
C LEU A 153 -6.47 4.49 7.03
N LEU A 154 -6.46 3.86 5.85
CA LEU A 154 -7.46 4.13 4.82
C LEU A 154 -8.87 3.75 5.29
N LEU A 155 -9.00 2.64 6.01
CA LEU A 155 -10.27 2.22 6.60
C LEU A 155 -10.79 3.25 7.61
N TYR A 156 -9.90 3.77 8.47
CA TYR A 156 -10.23 4.83 9.41
C TYR A 156 -10.72 6.10 8.72
N GLN A 157 -10.06 6.53 7.62
CA GLN A 157 -10.53 7.69 6.85
C GLN A 157 -11.86 7.42 6.15
N ASN A 158 -12.04 6.22 5.58
CA ASN A 158 -13.25 5.85 4.86
C ASN A 158 -14.49 5.81 5.77
N ASN A 159 -14.34 5.41 7.03
CA ASN A 159 -15.46 5.26 7.95
C ASN A 159 -16.24 6.55 8.25
N MET A 160 -15.67 7.73 7.98
CA MET A 160 -16.41 8.98 8.11
C MET A 160 -17.36 9.27 6.94
N PHE A 161 -17.19 8.56 5.84
CA PHE A 161 -18.02 8.67 4.65
C PHE A 161 -19.11 7.60 4.67
N SER A 162 -20.24 7.91 5.33
CA SER A 162 -21.36 6.96 5.49
C SER A 162 -21.88 6.32 4.18
N SER A 163 -21.68 6.98 3.03
CA SER A 163 -22.12 6.51 1.71
C SER A 163 -20.98 5.95 0.83
N VAL A 164 -19.75 5.86 1.34
CA VAL A 164 -18.60 5.35 0.58
C VAL A 164 -18.24 3.95 1.07
N GLY A 165 -18.28 2.99 0.15
CA GLY A 165 -17.96 1.60 0.42
C GLY A 165 -16.47 1.35 0.63
N VAL A 166 -16.15 0.29 1.37
CA VAL A 166 -14.78 -0.24 1.51
C VAL A 166 -14.58 -1.32 0.45
N TYR A 167 -13.64 -1.08 -0.48
CA TYR A 167 -13.42 -1.95 -1.66
C TYR A 167 -12.04 -2.62 -1.71
N PHE A 168 -11.16 -2.31 -0.76
CA PHE A 168 -9.78 -2.80 -0.67
C PHE A 168 -9.59 -3.86 0.44
N LEU A 169 -10.67 -4.24 1.11
CA LEU A 169 -10.72 -5.26 2.16
C LEU A 169 -11.97 -6.13 1.96
N PRO A 170 -11.94 -7.41 2.39
CA PRO A 170 -13.14 -8.23 2.41
C PRO A 170 -14.18 -7.64 3.37
N SER A 171 -15.46 -7.68 2.98
CA SER A 171 -16.55 -7.23 3.84
C SER A 171 -16.74 -8.23 4.99
N LYS A 172 -16.38 -7.81 6.19
CA LYS A 172 -16.40 -8.63 7.42
C LYS A 172 -16.57 -7.73 8.65
N GLU A 173 -17.31 -8.21 9.65
CA GLU A 173 -17.40 -7.60 10.97
C GLU A 173 -16.08 -7.77 11.76
N GLY A 174 -15.69 -6.74 12.53
CA GLY A 174 -14.45 -6.78 13.34
C GLY A 174 -13.16 -6.61 12.53
N ILE A 175 -13.24 -6.07 11.31
CA ILE A 175 -12.05 -5.89 10.45
C ILE A 175 -10.99 -4.94 11.07
N PHE A 176 -11.41 -3.95 11.87
CA PHE A 176 -10.47 -3.07 12.60
C PHE A 176 -9.65 -3.85 13.62
N ASP A 177 -10.31 -4.66 14.45
CA ASP A 177 -9.63 -5.46 15.48
C ASP A 177 -8.68 -6.49 14.85
N GLU A 178 -9.05 -7.04 13.69
CA GLU A 178 -8.19 -7.92 12.93
C GLU A 178 -6.94 -7.20 12.39
N LEU A 179 -7.11 -6.02 11.78
CA LEU A 179 -6.00 -5.19 11.30
C LEU A 179 -5.07 -4.79 12.45
N ASP A 180 -5.65 -4.36 13.58
CA ASP A 180 -4.90 -4.00 14.78
C ASP A 180 -4.06 -5.17 15.30
N ALA A 181 -4.67 -6.35 15.44
CA ALA A 181 -3.96 -7.55 15.85
C ALA A 181 -2.84 -7.95 14.87
N ARG A 182 -3.06 -7.80 13.55
CA ARG A 182 -2.05 -8.06 12.53
C ARG A 182 -0.86 -7.10 12.63
N ILE A 183 -1.10 -5.81 12.89
CA ILE A 183 -0.06 -4.80 13.04
C ILE A 183 0.81 -5.09 14.28
N HIS A 184 0.20 -5.46 15.41
CA HIS A 184 0.96 -5.86 16.62
C HIS A 184 1.77 -7.13 16.40
N ALA A 185 1.18 -8.14 15.76
CA ALA A 185 1.87 -9.39 15.44
C ALA A 185 3.04 -9.16 14.48
N GLY A 186 2.83 -8.37 13.42
CA GLY A 186 3.86 -8.04 12.43
C GLY A 186 5.02 -7.23 13.01
N SER A 187 4.76 -6.32 13.96
CA SER A 187 5.84 -5.63 14.69
C SER A 187 6.69 -6.60 15.51
N GLY A 188 6.06 -7.53 16.23
CA GLY A 188 6.78 -8.59 16.95
C GLY A 188 7.63 -9.49 16.03
N GLU A 189 7.09 -9.84 14.87
CA GLU A 189 7.80 -10.59 13.83
C GLU A 189 9.01 -9.83 13.29
N LEU A 190 8.87 -8.53 12.99
CA LEU A 190 9.95 -7.68 12.50
C LEU A 190 11.10 -7.55 13.49
N LYS A 191 10.82 -7.37 14.79
CA LYS A 191 11.88 -7.31 15.83
C LYS A 191 12.67 -8.62 15.94
N ARG A 192 12.01 -9.77 15.70
CA ARG A 192 12.67 -11.07 15.67
C ARG A 192 13.54 -11.25 14.42
N LEU A 193 13.04 -10.84 13.26
CA LEU A 193 13.72 -11.02 11.96
C LEU A 193 14.86 -10.02 11.75
N LEU A 194 14.70 -8.80 12.26
CA LEU A 194 15.56 -7.66 12.04
C LEU A 194 15.96 -7.01 13.39
N PRO A 195 16.65 -7.75 14.29
CA PRO A 195 16.98 -7.27 15.62
C PRO A 195 17.88 -6.01 15.59
N GLU A 196 18.65 -5.80 14.53
CA GLU A 196 19.45 -4.59 14.32
C GLU A 196 18.60 -3.31 14.21
N HIS A 197 17.31 -3.43 13.88
CA HIS A 197 16.35 -2.33 13.76
C HIS A 197 15.33 -2.27 14.90
N GLU A 198 15.53 -3.01 15.99
CA GLU A 198 14.58 -3.10 17.12
C GLU A 198 14.15 -1.73 17.65
N ALA A 199 15.10 -0.82 17.87
CA ALA A 199 14.80 0.54 18.35
C ALA A 199 13.89 1.34 17.39
N THR A 200 14.05 1.12 16.07
CA THR A 200 13.18 1.73 15.07
C THR A 200 11.77 1.18 15.20
N PHE A 201 11.60 -0.14 15.29
CA PHE A 201 10.27 -0.75 15.43
C PHE A 201 9.59 -0.39 16.75
N GLU A 202 10.34 -0.25 17.86
CA GLU A 202 9.77 0.29 19.11
C GLU A 202 9.23 1.72 18.95
N GLN A 203 9.88 2.54 18.12
CA GLN A 203 9.41 3.89 17.85
C GLN A 203 8.12 3.86 17.01
N LEU A 204 8.05 2.98 16.00
CA LEU A 204 6.83 2.77 15.20
C LEU A 204 5.66 2.31 16.08
N ASP A 205 5.91 1.39 17.02
CA ASP A 205 4.92 0.92 17.99
C ASP A 205 4.39 2.03 18.89
N LYS A 206 5.28 2.92 19.36
CA LYS A 206 4.88 4.08 20.18
C LYS A 206 3.97 5.01 19.40
N GLN A 207 4.30 5.28 18.13
CA GLN A 207 3.50 6.11 17.24
C GLN A 207 2.14 5.47 16.95
N TYR A 208 2.11 4.16 16.70
CA TYR A 208 0.88 3.41 16.47
C TYR A 208 0.01 3.37 17.73
N SER A 209 0.58 3.02 18.89
CA SER A 209 -0.14 2.95 20.17
C SER A 209 -0.72 4.30 20.60
N PHE A 210 -0.07 5.41 20.21
CA PHE A 210 -0.60 6.75 20.46
C PHE A 210 -1.90 7.03 19.70
N ILE A 211 -2.04 6.52 18.48
CA ILE A 211 -3.23 6.75 17.65
C ILE A 211 -4.28 5.65 17.79
N GLN A 212 -3.88 4.43 18.14
CA GLN A 212 -4.72 3.23 18.21
C GLN A 212 -6.06 3.43 18.95
N PRO A 213 -6.14 4.09 20.13
CA PRO A 213 -7.42 4.28 20.82
C PRO A 213 -8.45 5.06 19.99
N ARG A 214 -7.98 5.96 19.13
CA ARG A 214 -8.81 6.77 18.24
C ARG A 214 -9.22 6.03 16.97
N LEU A 215 -8.41 5.08 16.50
CA LEU A 215 -8.77 4.21 15.38
C LEU A 215 -9.95 3.29 15.76
N ILE A 216 -9.90 2.72 16.97
CA ILE A 216 -10.93 1.81 17.49
C ILE A 216 -12.21 2.60 17.84
N ASN A 217 -12.09 3.71 18.57
CA ASN A 217 -13.23 4.54 18.99
C ASN A 217 -13.45 5.76 18.08
N HIS A 218 -13.50 5.53 16.77
CA HIS A 218 -13.51 6.58 15.76
C HIS A 218 -14.74 7.51 15.80
N HIS A 219 -15.83 7.12 16.46
CA HIS A 219 -17.06 7.94 16.56
C HIS A 219 -16.99 9.09 17.58
N ALA A 220 -16.04 9.07 18.53
CA ALA A 220 -16.00 10.04 19.63
C ALA A 220 -14.98 11.17 19.41
N ASP A 221 -13.77 10.82 18.92
CA ASP A 221 -12.62 11.74 18.84
C ASP A 221 -11.85 11.55 17.51
N TRP A 222 -12.53 11.79 16.39
CA TRP A 222 -11.94 11.64 15.06
C TRP A 222 -10.85 12.70 14.79
N VAL A 223 -9.65 12.26 14.38
CA VAL A 223 -8.48 13.11 14.15
C VAL A 223 -7.74 12.72 12.85
N PRO A 224 -8.35 12.99 11.68
CA PRO A 224 -7.89 12.47 10.38
C PRO A 224 -6.43 12.82 10.08
N THR A 225 -6.08 14.10 10.20
CA THR A 225 -4.74 14.61 9.89
C THR A 225 -3.68 14.06 10.85
N ILE A 226 -4.01 13.92 12.14
CA ILE A 226 -3.07 13.38 13.13
C ILE A 226 -2.84 11.89 12.88
N ALA A 227 -3.90 11.14 12.56
CA ALA A 227 -3.77 9.73 12.23
C ALA A 227 -2.94 9.52 10.96
N ALA A 228 -3.21 10.30 9.91
CA ALA A 228 -2.43 10.27 8.68
C ALA A 228 -0.96 10.64 8.94
N PHE A 229 -0.68 11.67 9.74
CA PHE A 229 0.68 12.07 10.07
C PHE A 229 1.50 10.93 10.72
N TYR A 230 0.97 10.29 11.76
CA TYR A 230 1.71 9.22 12.44
C TYR A 230 1.82 7.96 11.60
N LEU A 231 0.73 7.54 10.95
CA LEU A 231 0.72 6.27 10.23
C LEU A 231 1.43 6.37 8.87
N SER A 232 1.32 7.47 8.12
CA SER A 232 2.13 7.68 6.91
C SER A 232 3.62 7.78 7.24
N LYS A 233 3.99 8.35 8.39
CA LYS A 233 5.40 8.32 8.84
C LYS A 233 5.87 6.89 9.10
N ASN A 234 5.03 6.06 9.72
CA ASN A 234 5.37 4.66 9.96
C ASN A 234 5.57 3.90 8.64
N THR A 235 4.67 4.07 7.67
CA THR A 235 4.77 3.37 6.38
C THR A 235 5.96 3.86 5.56
N GLN A 236 6.26 5.16 5.56
CA GLN A 236 7.48 5.70 4.94
C GLN A 236 8.75 5.06 5.51
N THR A 237 8.88 4.95 6.84
CA THR A 237 10.03 4.28 7.46
C THR A 237 10.10 2.79 7.10
N LEU A 238 8.96 2.08 7.06
CA LEU A 238 8.92 0.67 6.66
C LEU A 238 9.33 0.48 5.19
N ASP A 239 8.88 1.36 4.30
CA ASP A 239 9.21 1.33 2.87
C ASP A 239 10.67 1.72 2.61
N GLU A 240 11.26 2.60 3.43
CA GLU A 240 12.70 2.90 3.39
C GLU A 240 13.53 1.69 3.78
N LEU A 241 13.20 1.03 4.89
CA LEU A 241 13.88 -0.19 5.31
C LEU A 241 13.71 -1.31 4.27
N SER A 242 12.53 -1.43 3.64
CA SER A 242 12.30 -2.45 2.62
C SER A 242 13.13 -2.20 1.35
N ARG A 243 13.27 -0.93 0.92
CA ARG A 243 14.20 -0.54 -0.17
C ARG A 243 15.64 -0.94 0.14
N GLU A 244 16.11 -0.64 1.35
CA GLU A 244 17.47 -1.01 1.76
C GLU A 244 17.67 -2.53 1.69
N LYS A 245 16.71 -3.31 2.17
CA LYS A 245 16.75 -4.78 2.12
C LYS A 245 16.68 -5.33 0.70
N ALA A 246 15.81 -4.81 -0.16
CA ALA A 246 15.72 -5.21 -1.55
C ALA A 246 17.03 -4.96 -2.32
N ASN A 247 17.67 -3.81 -2.10
CA ASN A 247 18.96 -3.48 -2.68
C ASN A 247 20.08 -4.43 -2.21
N LEU A 248 20.09 -4.80 -0.93
CA LEU A 248 21.04 -5.76 -0.38
C LEU A 248 20.81 -7.17 -0.95
N ALA A 249 19.56 -7.59 -1.11
CA ALA A 249 19.22 -8.88 -1.69
C ALA A 249 19.71 -8.99 -3.14
N GLU A 250 19.52 -7.94 -3.94
CA GLU A 250 20.02 -7.88 -5.31
C GLU A 250 21.56 -7.94 -5.38
N ALA A 251 22.24 -7.17 -4.52
CA ALA A 251 23.70 -7.18 -4.47
C ALA A 251 24.27 -8.57 -4.12
N ASN A 252 23.60 -9.30 -3.23
CA ASN A 252 23.99 -10.64 -2.85
C ASN A 252 23.68 -11.67 -3.95
N ALA A 253 22.60 -11.50 -4.71
CA ALA A 253 22.26 -12.36 -5.85
C ALA A 253 23.23 -12.19 -7.04
N GLY A 254 23.85 -11.02 -7.17
CA GLY A 254 24.83 -10.72 -8.23
C GLY A 254 26.27 -11.21 -7.97
N THR A 255 26.54 -11.85 -6.82
CA THR A 255 27.90 -12.31 -6.46
C THR A 255 28.01 -13.84 -6.68
N PRO A 256 28.81 -14.31 -7.66
CA PRO A 256 28.96 -15.74 -7.99
C PRO A 256 29.79 -16.53 -6.98
#